data_AF-A0AAQ4ESC2-F1
#
_entry.id   AF-A0AAQ4ESC2-F1
#
_cell.length_a   1.000
_cell.length_b   1.000
_cell.length_c   1.000
_cell.angle_alpha   90.00
_cell.angle_beta   90.00
_cell.angle_gamma   90.00
#
_symmetry.space_group_name_H-M   'P 1'
#
loop_
_entity.id
_entity.type
_entity.pdbx_description
1 polymer ?
#
loop_
_entity_poly.entity_id
_entity_poly.type
_entity_poly.pdbx_seq_one_letter_code
_entity_poly.pdbx_strand_id
1 'polypeptide(L)'
;MADWSMAWVARVNRSLRWDDEECAQLQDSGYFSCYNGPPKEEEEIEYRIVTQLKSYFSDEGLHRNRFLLNQVRRNTGGFVSLKLMASYRKLKNLTKDWEAVQKAILWSRQLELNAKRTKVRRRLPRP
;
A
#
# COMPACT_ATOMS: atom_id res chain seq x y z
N MET A 1 -2.50 46.45 -15.87
CA MET A 1 -1.95 45.96 -17.15
C MET A 1 -0.89 44.94 -16.81
N ALA A 2 -1.02 43.75 -17.39
CA ALA A 2 -0.12 42.63 -17.17
C ALA A 2 1.31 42.96 -17.59
N ASP A 3 2.29 42.35 -16.92
CA ASP A 3 3.44 41.83 -17.63
C ASP A 3 3.76 40.43 -17.09
N TRP A 4 3.10 39.45 -17.71
CA TRP A 4 3.50 38.06 -17.69
C TRP A 4 4.58 37.89 -18.74
N SER A 5 5.84 37.75 -18.33
CA SER A 5 6.85 37.18 -19.20
C SER A 5 7.93 36.43 -18.42
N MET A 6 7.77 35.10 -18.45
CA MET A 6 8.85 34.15 -18.74
C MET A 6 10.03 34.05 -17.76
N ALA A 7 9.98 33.08 -16.84
CA ALA A 7 11.10 32.15 -16.61
C ALA A 7 10.67 30.95 -15.77
N TRP A 8 9.95 30.03 -16.42
CA TRP A 8 10.10 28.60 -16.11
C TRP A 8 11.60 28.25 -16.12
N VAL A 9 12.02 27.38 -15.19
CA VAL A 9 13.37 26.78 -15.03
C VAL A 9 14.27 27.44 -13.97
N ALA A 10 13.96 27.17 -12.71
CA ALA A 10 14.98 26.88 -11.69
C ALA A 10 14.30 26.08 -10.56
N ARG A 11 14.34 24.76 -10.66
CA ARG A 11 15.24 23.95 -9.83
C ARG A 11 14.78 23.95 -8.37
N VAL A 12 13.89 22.99 -8.10
CA VAL A 12 13.72 22.34 -6.79
C VAL A 12 15.04 22.27 -6.06
N ASN A 13 15.18 23.04 -4.96
CA ASN A 13 15.51 22.48 -3.65
C ASN A 13 15.35 23.53 -2.54
N ARG A 14 14.97 23.03 -1.36
CA ARG A 14 15.19 23.59 -0.02
C ARG A 14 14.06 24.45 0.59
N SER A 15 13.24 23.73 1.36
CA SER A 15 12.92 24.05 2.76
C SER A 15 11.84 25.10 3.04
N LEU A 16 10.72 24.60 3.59
CA LEU A 16 9.82 25.22 4.58
C LEU A 16 9.14 26.51 4.10
N ARG A 17 7.82 26.55 3.98
CA ARG A 17 6.89 26.67 5.12
C ARG A 17 5.50 26.68 4.48
N TRP A 18 4.63 25.75 4.87
CA TRP A 18 3.21 25.86 4.52
C TRP A 18 2.62 26.79 5.58
N ASP A 19 2.22 28.00 5.17
CA ASP A 19 1.52 28.92 6.06
C ASP A 19 0.07 28.42 6.26
N ASP A 20 -0.34 28.32 7.52
CA ASP A 20 -1.50 27.59 8.06
C ASP A 20 -2.89 28.22 7.79
N GLU A 21 -3.07 29.09 6.78
CA GLU A 21 -4.19 30.05 6.80
C GLU A 21 -5.27 29.95 5.70
N GLU A 22 -5.43 28.81 5.00
CA GLU A 22 -6.49 28.70 3.96
C GLU A 22 -7.27 27.37 3.92
N CYS A 23 -7.49 26.74 5.08
CA CYS A 23 -8.26 25.49 5.18
C CYS A 23 -9.70 25.64 5.70
N ALA A 24 -10.18 26.84 6.02
CA ALA A 24 -11.38 27.03 6.86
C ALA A 24 -12.67 27.51 6.16
N GLN A 25 -12.87 27.27 4.85
CA GLN A 25 -14.06 27.83 4.15
C GLN A 25 -14.85 26.90 3.22
N LEU A 26 -14.69 25.57 3.28
CA LEU A 26 -15.55 24.65 2.50
C LEU A 26 -16.32 23.67 3.40
N GLN A 27 -17.18 24.23 4.26
CA GLN A 27 -18.22 23.50 4.98
C GLN A 27 -19.55 23.74 4.27
N ASP A 28 -20.12 22.71 3.65
CA ASP A 28 -21.57 22.52 3.33
C ASP A 28 -21.85 21.67 2.07
N SER A 29 -20.88 20.89 1.58
CA SER A 29 -21.22 19.72 0.75
C SER A 29 -20.64 18.47 1.39
N GLY A 30 -21.51 17.59 1.88
CA GLY A 30 -21.17 16.37 2.60
C GLY A 30 -20.36 15.39 1.76
N TYR A 31 -19.04 15.62 1.68
CA TYR A 31 -18.08 14.72 1.03
C TYR A 31 -16.78 14.66 1.85
N PHE A 32 -16.72 13.63 2.70
CA PHE A 32 -15.51 12.94 3.16
C PHE A 32 -14.45 13.74 3.97
N SER A 33 -14.63 13.74 5.30
CA SER A 33 -13.63 13.77 6.38
C SER A 33 -12.19 14.20 6.00
N CYS A 34 -11.91 15.49 6.16
CA CYS A 34 -10.57 16.06 6.21
C CYS A 34 -9.87 15.74 7.56
N TYR A 35 -8.55 15.62 7.52
CA TYR A 35 -7.61 15.43 8.65
C TYR A 35 -7.45 14.00 9.19
N ASN A 36 -6.73 13.17 8.44
CA ASN A 36 -5.47 12.67 8.98
C ASN A 36 -4.38 13.47 8.25
N GLY A 37 -3.38 14.01 8.98
CA GLY A 37 -2.27 14.77 8.38
C GLY A 37 -1.53 13.98 7.29
N PRO A 38 -0.60 14.58 6.54
CA PRO A 38 0.18 13.85 5.55
C PRO A 38 0.78 12.62 6.23
N PRO A 39 0.43 11.39 5.78
CA PRO A 39 0.94 10.19 6.41
C PRO A 39 2.46 10.24 6.34
N LYS A 40 3.14 9.83 7.42
CA LYS A 40 4.58 9.62 7.36
C LYS A 40 4.85 8.70 6.18
N GLU A 41 5.85 9.01 5.34
CA GLU A 41 6.11 8.29 4.08
C GLU A 41 6.17 6.76 4.28
N GLU A 42 6.65 6.30 5.43
CA GLU A 42 6.68 4.88 5.82
C GLU A 42 5.28 4.25 5.95
N GLU A 43 4.31 4.96 6.57
CA GLU A 43 2.93 4.48 6.73
C GLU A 43 2.22 4.39 5.37
N GLU A 44 2.53 5.30 4.44
CA GLU A 44 2.00 5.26 3.07
C GLU A 44 2.52 4.02 2.32
N ILE A 45 3.81 3.72 2.43
CA ILE A 45 4.42 2.54 1.80
C ILE A 45 3.80 1.26 2.36
N GLU A 46 3.67 1.14 3.68
CA GLU A 46 3.05 -0.02 4.33
C GLU A 46 1.59 -0.23 3.87
N TYR A 47 0.80 0.86 3.81
CA TYR A 47 -0.57 0.82 3.30
C TYR A 47 -0.64 0.33 1.85
N ARG A 48 0.25 0.81 0.99
CA ARG A 48 0.34 0.41 -0.42
C ARG A 48 0.69 -1.07 -0.56
N ILE A 49 1.63 -1.58 0.25
CA ILE A 49 2.00 -3.00 0.28
C ILE A 49 0.78 -3.86 0.63
N VAL A 50 0.08 -3.52 1.72
CA VAL A 50 -1.10 -4.27 2.17
C VAL A 50 -2.18 -4.25 1.09
N THR A 51 -2.39 -3.12 0.44
CA THR A 51 -3.36 -2.98 -0.65
C THR A 51 -3.02 -3.89 -1.82
N GLN A 52 -1.76 -3.96 -2.24
CA GLN A 52 -1.33 -4.88 -3.29
C GLN A 52 -1.53 -6.35 -2.89
N LEU A 53 -1.14 -6.72 -1.65
CA LEU A 53 -1.35 -8.08 -1.15
C LEU A 53 -2.83 -8.46 -1.11
N LYS A 54 -3.70 -7.59 -0.63
CA LYS A 54 -5.15 -7.80 -0.62
C LYS A 54 -5.68 -8.05 -2.03
N SER A 55 -5.21 -7.27 -3.02
CA SER A 55 -5.58 -7.44 -4.43
C SER A 55 -5.08 -8.78 -4.99
N TYR A 56 -3.86 -9.20 -4.67
CA TYR A 56 -3.36 -10.50 -5.14
C TYR A 56 -4.14 -11.69 -4.57
N PHE A 57 -4.49 -11.61 -3.28
CA PHE A 57 -5.25 -12.65 -2.62
C PHE A 57 -6.76 -12.55 -2.85
N SER A 58 -7.26 -11.51 -3.53
CA SER A 58 -8.69 -11.39 -3.88
C SER A 58 -9.13 -12.51 -4.85
N ASP A 59 -10.45 -12.67 -5.03
CA ASP A 59 -11.03 -13.61 -6.01
C ASP A 59 -10.46 -13.39 -7.39
N GLU A 60 -10.59 -12.16 -7.86
CA GLU A 60 -10.10 -11.77 -9.17
C GLU A 60 -8.58 -11.87 -9.26
N GLY A 61 -7.84 -11.56 -8.18
CA GLY A 61 -6.38 -11.67 -8.15
C GLY A 61 -5.90 -13.11 -8.30
N LEU A 62 -6.51 -14.02 -7.55
CA LEU A 62 -6.22 -15.45 -7.62
C LEU A 62 -6.70 -16.07 -8.93
N HIS A 63 -7.83 -15.63 -9.47
CA HIS A 63 -8.33 -16.10 -10.76
C HIS A 63 -7.43 -15.65 -11.92
N ARG A 64 -6.93 -14.41 -11.87
CA ARG A 64 -5.98 -13.85 -12.85
C ARG A 64 -4.60 -14.51 -12.74
N ASN A 65 -4.15 -14.87 -11.54
CA ASN A 65 -2.84 -15.45 -11.31
C ASN A 65 -2.90 -16.95 -11.00
N ARG A 66 -2.87 -17.77 -12.06
CA ARG A 66 -2.83 -19.23 -11.98
C ARG A 66 -1.67 -19.76 -11.14
N PHE A 67 -0.50 -19.11 -11.18
CA PHE A 67 0.67 -19.52 -10.41
C PHE A 67 0.43 -19.38 -8.90
N LEU A 68 -0.11 -18.23 -8.46
CA LEU A 68 -0.45 -18.02 -7.05
C LEU A 68 -1.53 -18.99 -6.58
N LEU A 69 -2.56 -19.20 -7.40
CA LEU A 69 -3.63 -20.16 -7.10
C LEU A 69 -3.09 -21.58 -6.92
N ASN A 70 -2.18 -22.02 -7.81
CA ASN A 70 -1.53 -23.32 -7.70
C ASN A 70 -0.70 -23.43 -6.42
N GLN A 71 0.00 -22.36 -6.03
CA GLN A 71 0.80 -22.36 -4.81
C GLN A 71 -0.06 -22.49 -3.56
N VAL A 72 -1.21 -21.81 -3.52
CA VAL A 72 -2.19 -21.91 -2.42
C VAL A 72 -2.79 -23.31 -2.39
N ARG A 73 -3.17 -23.88 -3.54
CA ARG A 73 -3.78 -25.23 -3.64
C ARG A 73 -2.82 -26.35 -3.26
N ARG A 74 -1.51 -26.20 -3.53
CA ARG A 74 -0.48 -27.20 -3.19
C ARG A 74 -0.27 -27.36 -1.68
N ASN A 75 -0.64 -26.36 -0.88
CA ASN A 75 -0.40 -26.34 0.55
C ASN A 75 -1.73 -26.43 1.30
N THR A 76 -1.94 -27.45 2.11
CA THR A 76 -3.20 -27.70 2.84
C THR A 76 -3.64 -26.52 3.71
N GLY A 77 -2.69 -25.69 4.16
CA GLY A 77 -2.96 -24.48 4.96
C GLY A 77 -3.08 -23.17 4.15
N GLY A 78 -2.97 -23.21 2.82
CA GLY A 78 -3.07 -22.03 1.95
C GLY A 78 -1.96 -20.99 2.14
N PHE A 79 -0.85 -21.35 2.78
CA PHE A 79 0.25 -20.44 3.07
C PHE A 79 1.19 -20.27 1.88
N VAL A 80 1.51 -19.02 1.56
CA VAL A 80 2.43 -18.58 0.52
C VAL A 80 3.64 -17.89 1.15
N SER A 81 4.85 -18.11 0.63
CA SER A 81 6.07 -17.50 1.19
C SER A 81 6.14 -15.99 0.94
N LEU A 82 6.59 -15.22 1.94
CA LEU A 82 6.78 -13.77 1.80
C LEU A 82 7.86 -13.42 0.78
N LYS A 83 8.92 -14.23 0.69
CA LYS A 83 9.97 -14.07 -0.33
C LYS A 83 9.40 -14.12 -1.75
N LEU A 84 8.44 -15.02 -1.98
CA LEU A 84 7.75 -15.11 -3.25
C LEU A 84 6.89 -13.87 -3.48
N MET A 85 6.15 -13.40 -2.47
CA MET A 85 5.34 -12.18 -2.63
C MET A 85 6.21 -10.95 -2.90
N ALA A 86 7.36 -10.82 -2.24
CA ALA A 86 8.30 -9.72 -2.44
C ALA A 86 8.90 -9.69 -3.86
N SER A 87 8.93 -10.82 -4.59
CA SER A 87 9.41 -10.86 -5.97
C SER A 87 8.37 -10.41 -7.00
N TYR A 88 7.11 -10.18 -6.61
CA TYR A 88 6.07 -9.74 -7.55
C TYR A 88 6.34 -8.31 -8.00
N ARG A 89 6.19 -8.05 -9.30
CA ARG A 89 6.54 -6.77 -9.93
C ARG A 89 5.98 -5.55 -9.17
N LYS A 90 4.72 -5.58 -8.74
CA LYS A 90 4.10 -4.45 -8.02
C LYS A 90 4.63 -4.28 -6.59
N LEU A 91 4.96 -5.37 -5.90
CA LEU A 91 5.49 -5.33 -4.53
C LEU A 91 6.98 -4.98 -4.52
N LYS A 92 7.76 -5.52 -5.45
CA LYS A 92 9.18 -5.24 -5.64
C LYS A 92 9.46 -3.75 -5.91
N ASN A 93 8.52 -3.06 -6.55
CA ASN A 93 8.61 -1.62 -6.80
C ASN A 93 8.37 -0.77 -5.55
N LEU A 94 7.71 -1.32 -4.52
CA LEU A 94 7.44 -0.63 -3.26
C LEU A 94 8.57 -0.88 -2.26
N THR A 95 8.98 -2.13 -2.10
CA THR A 95 10.00 -2.51 -1.10
C THR A 95 10.91 -3.60 -1.62
N LYS A 96 12.20 -3.51 -1.25
CA LYS A 96 13.18 -4.57 -1.49
C LYS A 96 13.18 -5.63 -0.38
N ASP A 97 12.83 -5.23 0.83
CA ASP A 97 12.91 -6.08 2.02
C ASP A 97 11.58 -6.75 2.34
N TRP A 98 11.64 -8.08 2.57
CA TRP A 98 10.46 -8.87 2.96
C TRP A 98 10.04 -8.61 4.41
N GLU A 99 10.91 -8.01 5.23
CA GLU A 99 10.61 -7.60 6.60
C GLU A 99 9.62 -6.42 6.64
N ALA A 100 9.76 -5.45 5.73
CA ALA A 100 8.80 -4.37 5.57
C ALA A 100 7.40 -4.92 5.21
N VAL A 101 7.37 -5.92 4.33
CA VAL A 101 6.13 -6.62 3.98
C VAL A 101 5.53 -7.33 5.20
N GLN A 102 6.37 -7.95 6.03
CA GLN A 102 5.93 -8.61 7.26
C GLN A 102 5.29 -7.61 8.25
N LYS A 103 5.93 -6.46 8.47
CA LYS A 103 5.41 -5.39 9.35
C LYS A 103 4.07 -4.88 8.85
N ALA A 104 3.98 -4.56 7.56
CA ALA A 104 2.75 -4.07 6.94
C ALA A 104 1.58 -5.05 7.11
N ILE A 105 1.81 -6.36 7.01
CA ILE A 105 0.76 -7.37 7.17
C ILE A 105 0.18 -7.37 8.60
N LEU A 106 0.97 -7.06 9.63
CA LEU A 106 0.49 -7.04 11.03
C LEU A 106 -0.64 -6.03 11.25
N TRP A 107 -0.70 -4.98 10.44
CA TRP A 107 -1.71 -3.94 10.52
C TRP A 107 -3.02 -4.37 9.86
N SER A 108 -2.97 -5.40 9.01
CA SER A 108 -4.13 -5.93 8.29
C SER A 108 -4.82 -7.04 9.06
N ARG A 109 -6.16 -6.97 9.15
CA ARG A 109 -6.99 -8.03 9.77
C ARG A 109 -7.37 -9.16 8.80
N GLN A 110 -7.19 -8.96 7.49
CA GLN A 110 -7.63 -9.90 6.44
C GLN A 110 -6.56 -10.95 6.09
N LEU A 111 -5.30 -10.64 6.38
CA LEU A 111 -4.16 -11.50 6.10
C LEU A 111 -3.56 -11.97 7.41
N GLU A 112 -3.05 -13.19 7.41
CA GLU A 112 -2.46 -13.80 8.59
C GLU A 112 -1.07 -14.33 8.24
N LEU A 113 -0.13 -14.10 9.16
CA LEU A 113 1.22 -14.65 9.08
C LEU A 113 1.30 -15.97 9.85
N ASN A 114 2.16 -16.88 9.39
CA ASN A 114 2.53 -18.06 10.17
C ASN A 114 3.24 -17.64 11.48
N ALA A 115 3.34 -18.54 12.47
CA ALA A 115 4.05 -18.32 13.73
C ALA A 115 5.51 -17.85 13.53
N LYS A 116 6.20 -18.40 12.51
CA LYS A 116 7.57 -18.01 12.13
C LYS A 116 7.63 -16.71 11.28
N ARG A 117 6.47 -16.12 10.94
CA ARG A 117 6.30 -14.92 10.13
C ARG A 117 6.98 -14.94 8.74
N THR A 118 7.19 -16.12 8.17
CA THR A 118 7.82 -16.30 6.84
C THR A 118 6.82 -16.55 5.72
N LYS A 119 5.58 -16.88 6.06
CA LYS A 119 4.50 -17.18 5.11
C LYS A 119 3.24 -16.41 5.47
N VAL A 120 2.46 -16.06 4.47
CA VAL A 120 1.20 -15.34 4.54
C VAL A 120 0.06 -16.18 3.98
N ARG A 121 -1.13 -16.08 4.58
CA ARG A 121 -2.38 -16.64 4.06
C ARG A 121 -3.52 -15.64 4.26
N ARG A 122 -4.69 -15.95 3.72
CA ARG A 122 -5.93 -15.24 4.06
C ARG A 122 -6.46 -15.78 5.38
N ARG A 123 -6.88 -14.88 6.28
CA ARG A 123 -7.41 -15.23 7.60
C ARG A 123 -8.78 -15.91 7.51
N LEU A 124 -9.66 -15.35 6.69
CA LEU A 124 -10.98 -15.93 6.44
C LEU A 124 -10.95 -16.68 5.11
N PRO A 125 -11.25 -17.99 5.09
CA PRO A 125 -11.59 -18.65 3.85
C PRO A 125 -12.86 -17.99 3.30
N ARG A 126 -12.97 -17.94 1.98
CA ARG A 126 -14.21 -17.47 1.36
C ARG A 126 -15.32 -18.48 1.68
N PRO A 127 -16.52 -18.01 2.07
CA PRO A 127 -17.68 -18.88 2.16
C PRO A 127 -17.99 -19.53 0.81
#